data_AF-A0A534XHU5-F1
#
_entry.id   AF-A0A534XHU5-F1
#
_cell.length_a   1.000
_cell.length_b   1.000
_cell.length_c   1.000
_cell.angle_alpha   90.00
_cell.angle_beta   90.00
_cell.angle_gamma   90.00
#
_symmetry.space_group_name_H-M   'P 1'
#
loop_
_entity.id
_entity.type
_entity.pdbx_description
1 polymer ?
#
loop_
_entity_poly.entity_id
_entity_poly.type
_entity_poly.pdbx_seq_one_letter_code
_entity_poly.pdbx_strand_id
1 'polypeptide(L)'
;MRKSGLILGAALVALLASFSLPTIRAFAKHEMSMPEMITAAKTLAEHEKLAAHYEREAKAARAKAEEHKKMADAYRKAGGPLIEKLHFDQHCDALVKSYTSMADELEALAKAEREAAKETKK
;
A
#
# COMPACT_ATOMS: atom_id res chain seq x y z
N MET A 1 -41.15 -56.12 1.01
CA MET A 1 -40.37 -55.19 1.86
C MET A 1 -39.60 -54.22 0.97
N ARG A 2 -39.63 -52.93 1.35
CA ARG A 2 -38.81 -51.79 0.90
C ARG A 2 -39.23 -51.06 -0.40
N LYS A 3 -39.79 -49.87 -0.14
CA LYS A 3 -40.08 -48.68 -0.97
C LYS A 3 -38.80 -48.20 -1.68
N SER A 4 -38.77 -47.59 -2.85
CA SER A 4 -39.49 -46.41 -3.38
C SER A 4 -39.23 -46.38 -4.90
N GLY A 5 -40.08 -45.91 -5.81
CA GLY A 5 -41.03 -44.81 -5.71
C GLY A 5 -40.51 -43.61 -6.50
N LEU A 6 -40.79 -43.63 -7.80
CA LEU A 6 -40.81 -42.53 -8.79
C LEU A 6 -39.53 -41.71 -9.07
N ILE A 7 -38.98 -42.03 -10.25
CA ILE A 7 -38.48 -41.06 -11.23
C ILE A 7 -39.64 -40.12 -11.64
N LEU A 8 -39.30 -38.86 -11.91
CA LEU A 8 -39.82 -37.97 -12.98
C LEU A 8 -40.26 -36.60 -12.46
N GLY A 9 -39.48 -35.56 -12.77
CA GLY A 9 -39.94 -34.18 -12.68
C GLY A 9 -38.91 -33.18 -12.19
N ALA A 10 -37.85 -32.91 -12.97
CA ALA A 10 -37.16 -31.61 -13.01
C ALA A 10 -36.01 -31.58 -14.04
N ALA A 11 -36.11 -32.34 -15.14
CA ALA A 11 -35.26 -32.10 -16.30
C ALA A 11 -35.91 -30.99 -17.14
N LEU A 12 -35.76 -29.71 -16.73
CA LEU A 12 -36.01 -28.50 -17.54
C LEU A 12 -35.74 -27.18 -16.76
N VAL A 13 -34.65 -27.11 -15.97
CA VAL A 13 -34.11 -25.83 -15.46
C VAL A 13 -32.63 -25.69 -15.84
N ALA A 14 -32.28 -26.25 -17.00
CA ALA A 14 -31.00 -26.02 -17.66
C ALA A 14 -31.24 -25.06 -18.83
N LEU A 15 -31.44 -23.78 -18.54
CA LEU A 15 -31.26 -22.61 -19.42
C LEU A 15 -31.87 -21.40 -18.66
N LEU A 16 -31.21 -20.24 -18.63
CA LEU A 16 -31.68 -18.96 -18.08
C LEU A 16 -31.34 -18.60 -16.60
N ALA A 17 -30.18 -18.98 -16.08
CA ALA A 17 -29.67 -18.42 -14.81
C ALA A 17 -28.22 -17.88 -14.88
N SER A 18 -27.73 -17.58 -16.08
CA SER A 18 -26.35 -17.07 -16.28
C SER A 18 -26.28 -15.56 -16.58
N PHE A 19 -27.39 -14.82 -16.50
CA PHE A 19 -27.43 -13.40 -16.83
C PHE A 19 -27.78 -12.55 -15.62
N SER A 20 -26.84 -12.44 -14.66
CA SER A 20 -26.76 -11.35 -13.68
C SER A 20 -25.45 -11.47 -12.90
N LEU A 21 -24.31 -11.48 -13.59
CA LEU A 21 -23.07 -11.03 -12.93
C LEU A 21 -23.22 -9.52 -12.78
N PRO A 22 -23.28 -8.94 -11.57
CA PRO A 22 -23.17 -7.51 -11.43
C PRO A 22 -21.81 -7.14 -12.01
N THR A 23 -21.82 -6.39 -13.10
CA THR A 23 -20.63 -5.70 -13.59
C THR A 23 -20.32 -4.62 -12.56
N ILE A 24 -19.70 -5.02 -11.46
CA ILE A 24 -18.95 -4.09 -10.61
C ILE A 24 -17.78 -3.67 -11.50
N ARG A 25 -18.04 -2.67 -12.34
CA ARG A 25 -16.99 -1.79 -12.83
C ARG A 25 -16.44 -1.14 -11.58
N ALA A 26 -15.41 -1.75 -11.00
CA ALA A 26 -14.50 -1.04 -10.14
C ALA A 26 -14.04 0.15 -11.00
N PHE A 27 -14.61 1.33 -10.74
CA PHE A 27 -14.02 2.57 -11.20
C PHE A 27 -12.66 2.63 -10.52
N ALA A 28 -11.66 2.02 -11.14
CA ALA A 28 -10.28 2.26 -10.81
C ALA A 28 -10.10 3.77 -11.04
N LYS A 29 -10.18 4.55 -9.95
CA LYS A 29 -9.79 5.95 -9.99
C LYS A 29 -8.37 5.94 -10.54
N HIS A 30 -8.18 6.57 -11.69
CA HIS A 30 -6.85 6.73 -12.24
C HIS A 30 -6.07 7.61 -11.25
N GLU A 31 -5.28 6.96 -10.39
CA GLU A 31 -4.36 7.68 -9.51
C GLU A 31 -3.24 8.22 -10.39
N MET A 32 -3.07 9.55 -10.39
CA MET A 32 -1.97 10.19 -11.11
C MET A 32 -0.65 9.73 -10.51
N SER A 33 0.33 9.45 -11.37
CA SER A 33 1.68 9.12 -10.95
C SER A 33 2.36 10.32 -10.26
N MET A 34 3.42 10.05 -9.50
CA MET A 34 4.21 11.12 -8.85
C MET A 34 4.73 12.18 -9.84
N PRO A 35 5.35 11.82 -10.98
CA PRO A 35 5.78 12.80 -11.97
C PRO A 35 4.65 13.68 -12.50
N GLU A 36 3.45 13.10 -12.68
CA GLU A 36 2.28 13.85 -13.14
C GLU A 36 1.79 14.81 -12.06
N MET A 37 1.74 14.39 -10.79
CA MET A 37 1.39 15.30 -9.68
C MET A 37 2.38 16.46 -9.54
N ILE A 38 3.69 16.20 -9.67
CA ILE A 38 4.72 17.25 -9.64
C ILE A 38 4.52 18.24 -10.79
N THR A 39 4.27 17.75 -12.00
CA THR A 39 4.04 18.61 -13.18
C THR A 39 2.74 19.41 -13.06
N ALA A 40 1.73 18.84 -12.41
CA ALA A 40 0.43 19.45 -12.21
C ALA A 40 0.40 20.47 -11.06
N ALA A 41 1.31 20.38 -10.08
CA ALA A 41 1.33 21.24 -8.89
C ALA A 41 1.60 22.72 -9.22
N LYS A 42 0.53 23.47 -9.53
CA LYS A 42 0.58 24.90 -9.91
C LYS A 42 -0.35 25.76 -9.07
N THR A 43 -1.35 25.14 -8.46
CA THR A 43 -2.33 25.79 -7.60
C THR A 43 -2.15 25.38 -6.15
N LEU A 44 -2.67 26.19 -5.23
CA LEU A 44 -2.75 25.88 -3.79
C LEU A 44 -3.23 24.44 -3.53
N ALA A 45 -4.34 24.05 -4.16
CA ALA A 45 -4.95 22.74 -3.94
C ALA A 45 -4.09 21.58 -4.47
N GLU A 46 -3.36 21.79 -5.57
CA GLU A 46 -2.49 20.75 -6.13
C GLU A 46 -1.22 20.57 -5.30
N HIS A 47 -0.60 21.67 -4.83
CA HIS A 47 0.51 21.60 -3.88
C HIS A 47 0.08 20.94 -2.55
N GLU A 48 -1.09 21.26 -2.02
CA GLU A 48 -1.62 20.60 -0.81
C GLU A 48 -1.86 19.09 -1.05
N LYS A 49 -2.36 18.72 -2.23
CA LYS A 49 -2.56 17.31 -2.60
C LYS A 49 -1.22 16.56 -2.70
N LEU A 50 -0.20 17.17 -3.29
CA LEU A 50 1.14 16.60 -3.41
C LEU A 50 1.81 16.47 -2.04
N ALA A 51 1.70 17.50 -1.18
CA ALA A 51 2.16 17.45 0.20
C ALA A 51 1.53 16.27 0.96
N ALA A 52 0.21 16.10 0.85
CA ALA A 52 -0.49 14.99 1.49
C ALA A 52 -0.07 13.63 0.93
N HIS A 53 0.38 13.56 -0.33
CA HIS A 53 0.94 12.32 -0.89
C HIS A 53 2.27 11.97 -0.21
N TYR A 54 3.22 12.91 -0.18
CA TYR A 54 4.50 12.71 0.49
C TYR A 54 4.36 12.33 1.97
N GLU A 55 3.39 12.91 2.69
CA GLU A 55 3.11 12.50 4.08
C GLU A 55 2.63 11.06 4.22
N ARG A 56 1.84 10.56 3.27
CA ARG A 56 1.42 9.15 3.27
C ARG A 56 2.61 8.24 3.03
N GLU A 57 3.48 8.59 2.08
CA GLU A 57 4.70 7.83 1.82
C GLU A 57 5.66 7.87 3.02
N ALA A 58 5.81 9.03 3.68
CA ALA A 58 6.61 9.14 4.89
C ALA A 58 6.10 8.23 6.01
N LYS A 59 4.78 8.20 6.25
CA LYS A 59 4.16 7.29 7.22
C LYS A 59 4.39 5.83 6.86
N ALA A 60 4.28 5.47 5.57
CA ALA A 60 4.57 4.12 5.11
C ALA A 60 6.04 3.75 5.32
N ALA A 61 6.96 4.67 5.06
CA ALA A 61 8.40 4.51 5.32
C ALA A 61 8.68 4.29 6.82
N ARG A 62 8.10 5.10 7.71
CA ARG A 62 8.20 4.89 9.17
C ARG A 62 7.68 3.51 9.58
N ALA A 63 6.54 3.09 9.04
CA ALA A 63 5.98 1.78 9.32
C ALA A 63 6.94 0.65 8.90
N LYS A 64 7.61 0.79 7.74
CA LYS A 64 8.64 -0.14 7.28
C LYS A 64 9.88 -0.15 8.17
N ALA A 65 10.32 1.02 8.65
CA ALA A 65 11.40 1.08 9.63
C ALA A 65 11.05 0.30 10.91
N GLU A 66 9.84 0.49 11.46
CA GLU A 66 9.40 -0.24 12.65
C GLU A 66 9.21 -1.75 12.40
N GLU A 67 8.78 -2.15 11.21
CA GLU A 67 8.74 -3.56 10.80
C GLU A 67 10.15 -4.17 10.81
N HIS A 68 11.13 -3.52 10.17
CA HIS A 68 12.50 -4.01 10.13
C HIS A 68 13.18 -4.02 11.50
N LYS A 69 12.82 -3.08 12.38
CA LYS A 69 13.29 -3.09 13.78
C LYS A 69 12.86 -4.37 14.49
N LYS A 70 11.59 -4.78 14.36
CA LYS A 70 11.08 -6.03 14.91
C LYS A 70 11.74 -7.26 14.28
N MET A 71 12.03 -7.22 12.98
CA MET A 71 12.75 -8.29 12.29
C MET A 71 14.19 -8.44 12.81
N ALA A 72 14.89 -7.32 13.03
CA ALA A 72 16.23 -7.31 13.59
C ALA A 72 16.24 -7.95 14.99
N ASP A 73 15.27 -7.60 15.84
CA ASP A 73 15.09 -8.20 17.17
C ASP A 73 14.80 -9.71 17.09
N ALA A 74 13.98 -10.14 16.13
CA ALA A 74 13.69 -11.56 15.91
C ALA A 74 14.94 -12.34 15.49
N TYR A 75 15.76 -11.80 14.59
CA TYR A 75 17.04 -12.44 14.20
C TYR A 75 18.02 -12.51 15.36
N ARG A 76 18.17 -11.44 16.13
CA ARG A 76 19.01 -11.41 17.34
C ARG A 76 18.55 -12.45 18.37
N LYS A 77 17.24 -12.57 18.58
CA LYS A 77 16.66 -13.56 19.50
C LYS A 77 16.82 -15.00 19.01
N ALA A 78 16.69 -15.23 17.70
CA ALA A 78 16.87 -16.56 17.12
C ALA A 78 18.33 -17.01 17.19
N GLY A 79 19.27 -16.10 16.91
CA GLY A 79 20.71 -16.33 16.99
C GLY A 79 21.22 -17.47 16.08
N GLY A 80 22.47 -17.86 16.28
CA GLY A 80 23.06 -19.05 15.66
C GLY A 80 23.99 -18.75 14.48
N PRO A 81 24.83 -19.74 14.09
CA PRO A 81 26.01 -19.47 13.29
C PRO A 81 25.73 -18.88 11.90
N LEU A 82 24.60 -19.24 11.28
CA LEU A 82 24.23 -18.71 9.96
C LEU A 82 23.75 -17.26 10.05
N ILE A 83 22.96 -16.91 11.07
CA ILE A 83 22.47 -15.54 11.27
C ILE A 83 23.65 -14.60 11.55
N GLU A 84 24.58 -15.04 12.41
CA GLU A 84 25.80 -14.28 12.72
C GLU A 84 26.71 -14.12 11.51
N LYS A 85 26.96 -15.21 10.76
CA LYS A 85 27.84 -15.20 9.59
C LYS A 85 27.30 -14.34 8.45
N LEU A 86 25.98 -14.26 8.30
CA LEU A 86 25.33 -13.53 7.21
C LEU A 86 24.76 -12.17 7.65
N HIS A 87 24.93 -11.79 8.92
CA HIS A 87 24.57 -10.47 9.44
C HIS A 87 23.11 -10.05 9.18
N PHE A 88 22.17 -10.99 9.35
CA PHE A 88 20.75 -10.76 9.01
C PHE A 88 20.11 -9.62 9.82
N ASP A 89 20.48 -9.51 11.10
CA ASP A 89 20.05 -8.41 11.97
C ASP A 89 20.64 -7.08 11.52
N GLN A 90 21.91 -7.04 11.13
CA GLN A 90 22.57 -5.82 10.65
C GLN A 90 21.98 -5.32 9.32
N HIS A 91 21.57 -6.23 8.42
CA HIS A 91 20.82 -5.86 7.22
C HIS A 91 19.48 -5.19 7.58
N CYS A 92 18.77 -5.71 8.58
CA CYS A 92 17.56 -5.08 9.07
C CYS A 92 17.84 -3.70 9.70
N ASP A 93 18.90 -3.56 10.51
CA ASP A 93 19.29 -2.28 11.09
C ASP A 93 19.65 -1.24 10.01
N ALA A 94 20.26 -1.66 8.89
CA ALA A 94 20.51 -0.80 7.74
C ALA A 94 19.21 -0.34 7.06
N LEU A 95 18.24 -1.24 6.91
CA LEU A 95 16.92 -0.90 6.38
C LEU A 95 16.15 0.05 7.31
N VAL A 96 16.24 -0.14 8.63
CA VAL A 96 15.67 0.81 9.61
C VAL A 96 16.22 2.22 9.36
N LYS A 97 17.54 2.37 9.23
CA LYS A 97 18.18 3.68 8.96
C LYS A 97 17.72 4.26 7.62
N SER A 98 17.70 3.45 6.57
CA SER A 98 17.30 3.90 5.23
C SER A 98 15.84 4.35 5.18
N TYR A 99 14.91 3.57 5.73
CA TYR A 99 13.51 3.93 5.79
C TYR A 99 13.24 5.14 6.70
N THR A 100 14.00 5.29 7.77
CA THR A 100 13.92 6.46 8.65
C THR A 100 14.33 7.72 7.89
N SER A 101 15.50 7.70 7.23
CA SER A 101 15.97 8.82 6.41
C SER A 101 15.02 9.12 5.26
N MET A 102 14.47 8.10 4.60
CA MET A 102 13.47 8.29 3.55
C MET A 102 12.21 8.99 4.08
N ALA A 103 11.73 8.61 5.27
CA ALA A 103 10.60 9.28 5.89
C ALA A 103 10.91 10.76 6.22
N ASP A 104 12.12 11.06 6.72
CA ASP A 104 12.56 12.43 7.00
C ASP A 104 12.53 13.30 5.72
N GLU A 105 13.07 12.79 4.61
CA GLU A 105 13.09 13.49 3.32
C GLU A 105 11.69 13.68 2.74
N LEU A 106 10.81 12.68 2.85
CA LEU A 106 9.41 12.79 2.42
C LEU A 106 8.63 13.80 3.27
N GLU A 107 8.87 13.85 4.58
CA GLU A 107 8.31 14.89 5.47
C GLU A 107 8.80 16.28 5.08
N ALA A 108 10.09 16.42 4.72
CA ALA A 108 10.66 17.67 4.23
C ALA A 108 10.03 18.13 2.91
N LEU A 109 9.85 17.22 1.95
CA LEU A 109 9.14 17.50 0.70
C LEU A 109 7.70 17.92 0.95
N ALA A 110 6.97 17.22 1.83
CA ALA A 110 5.62 17.61 2.20
C ALA A 110 5.54 19.02 2.79
N LYS A 111 6.53 19.40 3.62
CA LYS A 111 6.62 20.75 4.17
C LYS A 111 6.90 21.78 3.07
N ALA A 112 7.83 21.50 2.17
CA ALA A 112 8.18 22.39 1.05
C ALA A 112 6.98 22.64 0.13
N GLU A 113 6.21 21.60 -0.21
CA GLU A 113 4.99 21.74 -1.00
C GLU A 113 3.93 22.60 -0.30
N ARG A 114 3.79 22.51 1.03
CA ARG A 114 2.92 23.42 1.77
C ARG A 114 3.40 24.86 1.80
N GLU A 115 4.71 25.08 1.79
CA GLU A 115 5.28 26.43 1.67
C GLU A 115 5.01 26.99 0.27
N ALA A 116 5.22 26.19 -0.79
CA ALA A 116 4.84 26.55 -2.16
C ALA A 116 3.35 26.88 -2.27
N ALA A 117 2.48 26.08 -1.65
CA ALA A 117 1.04 26.31 -1.61
C ALA A 117 0.70 27.70 -1.04
N LYS A 118 1.36 28.13 0.04
CA LYS A 118 1.16 29.47 0.63
C LYS A 118 1.59 30.60 -0.30
N GLU A 119 2.67 30.42 -1.05
CA GLU A 119 3.14 31.44 -2.00
C GLU A 119 2.21 31.54 -3.22
N THR A 120 1.55 30.47 -3.65
CA THR A 120 0.53 30.54 -4.74
C THR A 120 -0.77 31.26 -4.33
N LYS A 121 -0.98 31.50 -3.03
CA LYS A 121 -2.15 32.22 -2.52
C LYS A 121 -1.96 33.75 -2.48
N LYS A 122 -0.71 34.23 -2.60
CA LYS A 122 -0.39 35.66 -2.67
C LYS A 122 -0.64 36.20 -4.07
#